data_AF-A0A7C1UWB9-F1
#
_entry.id   AF-A0A7C1UWB9-F1
#
_cell.length_a   1.000
_cell.length_b   1.000
_cell.length_c   1.000
_cell.angle_alpha   90.00
_cell.angle_beta   90.00
_cell.angle_gamma   90.00
#
_symmetry.space_group_name_H-M   'P 1'
#
loop_
_entity.id
_entity.type
_entity.pdbx_description
1 polymer ?
#
loop_
_entity_poly.entity_id
_entity_poly.type
_entity_poly.pdbx_seq_one_letter_code
_entity_poly.pdbx_strand_id
1 'polypeptide(L)'
;MIAFGPVPSRRLGRSLGINNIPPKMCTYSCIYCQLGRTITMQVKRGAFYEPDEILQDVHAKVERAREAGEAIDYLTFVPDGEPTLDINLGREIELLRS
;
A
#
# COMPACT_ATOMS: atom_id res chain seq x y z
N MET A 1 -0.39 7.75 -5.26
CA MET A 1 -0.92 6.65 -6.10
C MET A 1 -1.19 5.47 -5.19
N ILE A 2 -2.31 4.77 -5.34
CA ILE A 2 -2.68 3.67 -4.45
C ILE A 2 -1.83 2.43 -4.75
N ALA A 3 -1.76 2.00 -6.00
CA ALA A 3 -0.98 0.84 -6.44
C ALA A 3 0.24 1.27 -7.28
N PHE A 4 1.41 0.67 -7.02
CA PHE A 4 2.67 1.02 -7.70
C PHE A 4 3.62 -0.17 -7.91
N GLY A 5 4.60 -0.01 -8.81
CA GLY A 5 5.47 -1.10 -9.25
C GLY A 5 4.91 -1.84 -10.47
N PRO A 6 5.15 -3.15 -10.63
CA PRO A 6 5.98 -4.00 -9.77
C PRO A 6 7.44 -3.52 -9.70
N VAL A 7 8.04 -3.58 -8.51
CA VAL A 7 9.43 -3.21 -8.25
C VAL A 7 10.27 -4.44 -7.88
N PRO A 8 11.56 -4.48 -8.24
CA PRO A 8 12.45 -5.54 -7.80
C PRO A 8 12.68 -5.44 -6.28
N SER A 9 12.17 -6.43 -5.56
CA SER A 9 12.41 -6.66 -4.14
C SER A 9 13.60 -7.59 -3.95
N ARG A 10 14.53 -7.18 -3.09
CA ARG A 10 15.68 -8.04 -2.71
C ARG A 10 15.27 -9.33 -2.01
N ARG A 11 14.07 -9.39 -1.42
CA ARG A 11 13.58 -10.52 -0.61
C ARG A 11 12.42 -11.28 -1.26
N LEU A 12 11.62 -10.60 -2.08
CA LEU A 12 10.31 -11.08 -2.54
C LEU A 12 10.22 -11.18 -4.08
N GLY A 13 11.34 -11.17 -4.83
CA GLY A 13 11.26 -11.16 -6.29
C GLY A 13 10.70 -9.85 -6.82
N ARG A 14 9.64 -9.85 -7.62
CA ARG A 14 8.93 -8.66 -8.10
C ARG A 14 7.67 -8.41 -7.29
N SER A 15 7.62 -7.29 -6.57
CA SER A 15 6.48 -6.93 -5.73
C SER A 15 5.75 -5.71 -6.27
N LEU A 16 4.42 -5.78 -6.30
CA LEU A 16 3.57 -4.61 -6.45
C LEU A 16 3.29 -4.02 -5.06
N GLY A 17 3.45 -2.71 -4.92
CA GLY A 17 3.25 -1.97 -3.67
C GLY A 17 1.86 -1.34 -3.59
N ILE A 18 1.30 -1.31 -2.38
CA ILE A 18 -0.04 -0.79 -2.08
C ILE A 18 0.06 0.28 -0.98
N ASN A 19 -0.45 1.46 -1.28
CA ASN A 19 -0.67 2.58 -0.36
C ASN A 19 -2.13 2.60 0.08
N ASN A 20 -2.44 2.01 1.24
CA ASN A 20 -3.78 2.02 1.81
C ASN A 20 -4.05 3.19 2.77
N ILE A 21 -3.08 4.08 2.96
CA ILE A 21 -3.22 5.28 3.79
C ILE A 21 -2.54 6.46 3.09
N PRO A 22 -3.08 7.70 3.22
CA PRO A 22 -2.42 8.87 2.68
C PRO A 22 -1.02 9.09 3.28
N PRO A 23 -0.12 9.76 2.55
CA PRO A 23 1.27 9.88 2.94
C PRO A 23 1.43 10.67 4.25
N LYS A 24 2.46 10.30 5.02
CA LYS A 24 2.90 10.97 6.24
C LYS A 24 1.84 11.01 7.35
N MET A 25 0.95 10.03 7.35
CA MET A 25 0.10 9.66 8.48
C MET A 25 0.69 8.46 9.21
N CYS A 26 1.24 8.72 10.40
CA CYS A 26 1.94 7.70 11.18
C CYS A 26 1.64 7.84 12.68
N THR A 27 1.88 6.75 13.42
CA THR A 27 1.85 6.74 14.90
C THR A 27 3.07 7.41 15.52
N TYR A 28 4.16 7.53 14.75
CA TYR A 28 5.43 8.13 15.17
C TYR A 28 5.95 9.13 14.13
N SER A 29 6.92 9.95 14.53
CA SER A 29 7.69 10.84 13.65
C SER A 29 9.18 10.47 13.69
N CYS A 30 9.53 9.31 13.15
CA CYS A 30 10.89 8.75 13.18
C CYS A 30 11.91 9.69 12.53
N ILE A 31 12.99 10.03 13.25
CA ILE A 31 14.06 10.92 12.77
C ILE A 31 14.78 10.37 11.52
N TYR A 32 14.72 9.05 11.32
CA TYR A 32 15.35 8.33 10.21
C TYR A 32 14.36 7.96 9.09
N CYS A 33 13.14 8.52 9.09
CA CYS A 33 12.17 8.22 8.04
C CYS A 33 12.64 8.78 6.69
N GLN A 34 12.81 7.89 5.71
CA GLN A 34 13.19 8.22 4.33
C GLN A 34 12.16 9.12 3.60
N LEU A 35 10.91 9.12 4.04
CA LEU A 35 9.85 10.00 3.51
C LEU A 35 9.82 11.38 4.18
N GLY A 36 10.66 11.59 5.20
CA GLY A 36 10.74 12.81 6.00
C GLY A 36 9.77 12.81 7.19
N ARG A 37 9.56 14.01 7.74
CA ARG A 37 8.77 14.22 8.96
C ARG A 37 7.28 13.92 8.74
N THR A 38 6.66 13.25 9.71
CA THR A 38 5.22 13.00 9.77
C THR A 38 4.44 14.33 9.77
N ILE A 39 3.38 14.42 8.97
CA ILE A 39 2.51 15.60 8.90
C ILE A 39 1.39 15.47 9.93
N THR A 40 0.74 14.31 9.96
CA THR A 40 -0.39 14.04 10.84
C THR A 40 -0.04 12.82 11.70
N MET A 41 0.18 13.07 12.99
CA MET A 41 0.50 12.02 13.94
C MET A 41 -0.77 11.57 14.65
N GLN A 42 -1.11 10.28 14.56
CA GLN A 42 -2.29 9.73 15.21
C GLN A 42 -2.10 8.27 15.60
N VAL A 43 -2.80 7.86 16.66
CA VAL A 43 -2.80 6.48 17.16
C VAL A 43 -4.18 5.82 17.06
N LYS A 44 -5.23 6.62 16.86
CA LYS A 44 -6.57 6.08 16.64
C LYS A 44 -6.65 5.60 15.20
N ARG A 45 -7.09 4.35 15.03
CA ARG A 45 -7.38 3.79 13.72
C ARG A 45 -8.60 4.49 13.12
N GLY A 46 -8.63 4.66 11.81
CA GLY A 46 -9.73 5.26 11.05
C GLY A 46 -9.81 4.67 9.64
N ALA A 47 -10.88 4.99 8.92
CA ALA A 47 -10.96 4.67 7.49
C ALA A 47 -10.26 5.78 6.69
N PHE A 48 -9.49 5.39 5.66
CA PHE A 48 -8.79 6.35 4.81
C PHE A 48 -9.26 6.33 3.37
N TYR A 49 -9.34 5.15 2.78
CA TYR A 49 -9.92 4.91 1.47
C TYR A 49 -11.05 3.89 1.59
N GLU A 50 -11.96 3.89 0.62
CA GLU A 50 -12.92 2.80 0.50
C GLU A 50 -12.18 1.54 0.01
N PRO A 51 -12.42 0.35 0.59
CA PRO A 51 -11.71 -0.88 0.18
C PRO A 51 -11.84 -1.20 -1.31
N ASP A 52 -12.98 -0.85 -1.91
CA ASP A 52 -13.23 -1.02 -3.34
C ASP A 52 -12.35 -0.10 -4.21
N GLU A 53 -11.99 1.09 -3.72
CA GLU A 53 -11.06 1.99 -4.41
C GLU A 53 -9.66 1.35 -4.48
N ILE A 54 -9.21 0.75 -3.36
CA ILE A 54 -7.94 0.02 -3.30
C ILE A 54 -7.97 -1.17 -4.27
N LEU A 55 -9.04 -1.96 -4.24
CA LEU A 55 -9.21 -3.12 -5.12
C LEU A 55 -9.16 -2.72 -6.60
N GLN A 56 -9.88 -1.67 -6.98
CA GLN A 56 -9.93 -1.21 -8.37
C GLN A 56 -8.56 -0.74 -8.88
N ASP A 57 -7.84 0.08 -8.11
CA ASP A 57 -6.54 0.59 -8.54
C ASP A 57 -5.48 -0.53 -8.60
N VAL A 58 -5.49 -1.45 -7.63
CA VAL A 58 -4.60 -2.62 -7.64
C VAL A 58 -4.91 -3.53 -8.81
N HIS A 59 -6.18 -3.85 -9.08
CA HIS A 59 -6.58 -4.69 -10.22
C HIS A 59 -6.16 -4.06 -11.54
N ALA A 60 -6.44 -2.76 -11.74
CA ALA A 60 -6.01 -2.04 -12.94
C ALA A 60 -4.48 -2.02 -13.11
N LYS A 61 -3.72 -2.06 -12.01
CA LYS A 61 -2.25 -2.11 -12.06
C LYS A 61 -1.73 -3.52 -12.37
N VAL A 62 -2.38 -4.56 -11.82
CA VAL A 62 -2.09 -5.97 -12.11
C VAL A 62 -2.31 -6.29 -13.58
N GLU A 63 -3.45 -5.86 -14.15
CA GLU A 63 -3.74 -6.11 -15.58
C GLU A 63 -2.73 -5.41 -16.49
N ARG A 64 -2.37 -4.16 -16.20
CA ARG A 64 -1.32 -3.44 -16.95
C ARG A 64 0.04 -4.14 -16.88
N ALA A 65 0.42 -4.68 -15.72
CA ALA A 65 1.66 -5.44 -15.57
C ALA A 65 1.62 -6.74 -16.39
N ARG A 66 0.48 -7.44 -16.37
CA ARG A 66 0.26 -8.65 -17.17
C ARG A 66 0.37 -8.36 -18.67
N GLU A 67 -0.28 -7.32 -19.16
CA GLU A 67 -0.21 -6.88 -20.57
C GLU A 67 1.23 -6.53 -20.99
N ALA A 68 2.01 -5.96 -20.07
CA ALA A 68 3.42 -5.64 -20.29
C ALA A 68 4.37 -6.84 -20.13
N GLY A 69 3.87 -8.04 -19.80
CA GLY A 69 4.68 -9.22 -19.55
C GLY A 69 5.52 -9.15 -18.27
N GLU A 70 5.16 -8.27 -17.33
CA GLU A 70 5.84 -8.13 -16.05
C GLU A 70 5.28 -9.11 -15.02
N ALA A 71 6.15 -9.94 -14.44
CA ALA A 71 5.76 -10.81 -13.33
C ALA A 71 5.49 -10.01 -12.05
N ILE A 72 4.50 -10.46 -11.29
CA ILE A 72 4.19 -10.03 -9.93
C ILE A 72 4.20 -11.28 -9.05
N ASP A 73 5.19 -11.36 -8.17
CA ASP A 73 5.32 -12.47 -7.21
C ASP A 73 4.55 -12.18 -5.92
N TYR A 74 4.45 -10.91 -5.52
CA TYR A 74 3.80 -10.48 -4.28
C TYR A 74 3.03 -9.16 -4.44
N LEU A 75 1.91 -9.07 -3.73
CA LEU A 75 1.27 -7.81 -3.38
C LEU A 75 1.68 -7.43 -1.96
N THR A 76 2.22 -6.23 -1.77
CA THR A 76 2.71 -5.79 -0.45
C THR A 76 2.10 -4.44 -0.05
N PHE A 77 1.49 -4.39 1.13
CA PHE A 77 1.13 -3.12 1.77
C PHE A 77 2.40 -2.44 2.29
N VAL A 78 2.82 -1.39 1.57
CA VAL A 78 4.03 -0.60 1.86
C VAL A 78 3.70 0.88 1.70
N PRO A 79 2.78 1.43 2.50
CA PRO A 79 2.34 2.78 2.29
C PRO A 79 3.39 3.82 2.68
N ASP A 80 3.19 5.04 2.21
CA ASP A 80 3.91 6.23 2.69
C ASP A 80 3.49 6.69 4.11
N GLY A 81 2.96 5.78 4.92
CA GLY A 81 2.39 6.01 6.26
C GLY A 81 2.44 4.73 7.11
N GLU A 82 1.73 4.72 8.24
CA GLU A 82 1.56 3.50 9.07
C GLU A 82 0.34 2.70 8.57
N PRO A 83 0.53 1.55 7.90
CA PRO A 83 -0.57 0.80 7.27
C PRO A 83 -1.63 0.34 8.29
N THR A 84 -1.22 0.03 9.52
CA THR A 84 -2.13 -0.53 10.53
C THR A 84 -3.09 0.49 11.14
N LEU A 85 -2.92 1.77 10.83
CA LEU A 85 -3.88 2.80 11.18
C LEU A 85 -5.20 2.63 10.43
N ASP A 86 -5.23 1.97 9.26
CA ASP A 86 -6.49 1.73 8.57
C ASP A 86 -7.31 0.65 9.29
N ILE A 87 -8.56 0.95 9.63
CA ILE A 87 -9.51 -0.05 10.16
C ILE A 87 -9.83 -1.12 9.12
N ASN A 88 -9.76 -0.79 7.83
CA ASN A 88 -10.16 -1.62 6.71
C ASN A 88 -9.05 -2.55 6.20
N LEU A 89 -7.82 -2.46 6.73
CA LEU A 89 -6.68 -3.27 6.25
C LEU A 89 -6.99 -4.77 6.12
N GLY A 90 -7.72 -5.34 7.08
CA GLY A 90 -8.13 -6.75 7.02
C GLY A 90 -9.06 -7.04 5.83
N ARG A 91 -10.02 -6.14 5.59
CA ARG A 91 -10.98 -6.24 4.48
C ARG A 91 -10.29 -6.08 3.12
N GLU A 92 -9.36 -5.14 3.02
CA GLU A 92 -8.55 -4.94 1.81
C GLU A 92 -7.74 -6.19 1.45
N ILE A 93 -7.10 -6.82 2.45
CA ILE A 93 -6.37 -8.08 2.26
C ILE A 93 -7.29 -9.20 1.76
N GLU A 94 -8.50 -9.32 2.32
CA GLU A 94 -9.47 -10.32 1.87
C GLU A 94 -9.89 -10.11 0.41
N LEU A 95 -10.18 -8.87 0.03
CA LEU A 95 -10.60 -8.51 -1.33
C LEU A 95 -9.50 -8.75 -2.37
N LEU A 96 -8.23 -8.51 -2.01
CA LEU A 96 -7.10 -8.70 -2.93
C LEU A 96 -6.64 -10.16 -3.06
N ARG A 97 -7.11 -11.04 -2.18
CA ARG A 97 -6.78 -12.48 -2.23
C ARG A 97 -7.70 -13.30 -3.12
N SER A 98 -8.89 -12.79 -3.44
CA SER A 98 -9.89 -13.45 -4.29
C SER A 98 -9.59 -13.27 -5.77
#